data_AF-A0A943LB13-F1
#
_entry.id   AF-A0A943LB13-F1
#
_cell.length_a   1.000
_cell.length_b   1.000
_cell.length_c   1.000
_cell.angle_alpha   90.00
_cell.angle_beta   90.00
_cell.angle_gamma   90.00
#
_symmetry.space_group_name_H-M   'P 1'
#
loop_
_entity.id
_entity.type
_entity.pdbx_description
1 polymer ?
#
loop_
_entity_poly.entity_id
_entity_poly.type
_entity_poly.pdbx_seq_one_letter_code
_entity_poly.pdbx_strand_id
1 'polypeptide(L)'
;MKKKKSNGFTLVELMASLAIFTILSVSIISIISLSIQHNYMNKQRYQSDLNSKTFIELMKKYTNRPQKPLSSPPPVPTPTFYTRDGEYYIAFNDDTELTNYVNNKFVKTESYAMTTTDILSNDPLVNITLAMDEVKTKSPSKRYAIIIDSDWDSSNDVYDLDLWSWDIKKGQSSMVNRKIVLRPSSIPRT
;
A
#
# COMPACT_ATOMS: atom_id res chain seq x y z
N MET A 1 -62.26 -31.45 34.62
CA MET A 1 -61.08 -31.34 33.73
C MET A 1 -59.83 -31.73 34.52
N LYS A 2 -59.14 -32.83 34.17
CA LYS A 2 -57.84 -33.18 34.78
C LYS A 2 -56.77 -32.23 34.23
N LYS A 3 -56.20 -31.37 35.09
CA LYS A 3 -55.00 -30.57 34.74
C LYS A 3 -53.81 -31.53 34.59
N LYS A 4 -53.22 -31.62 33.39
CA LYS A 4 -51.93 -32.32 33.19
C LYS A 4 -50.87 -31.63 34.06
N LYS A 5 -50.19 -32.38 34.94
CA LYS A 5 -48.97 -31.90 35.63
C LYS A 5 -47.87 -31.75 34.59
N SER A 6 -47.21 -30.59 34.55
CA SER A 6 -45.97 -30.43 33.78
C SER A 6 -44.85 -31.14 34.54
N ASN A 7 -44.22 -32.12 33.91
CA ASN A 7 -43.00 -32.70 34.45
C ASN A 7 -41.91 -31.63 34.37
N GLY A 8 -41.36 -31.21 35.51
CA GLY A 8 -40.25 -30.26 35.57
C GLY A 8 -38.95 -30.88 35.07
N PHE A 9 -37.97 -30.04 34.73
CA PHE A 9 -36.64 -30.48 34.31
C PHE A 9 -35.85 -31.09 35.46
N THR A 10 -35.08 -32.14 35.15
CA THR A 10 -34.10 -32.70 36.10
C THR A 10 -32.84 -31.84 36.16
N LEU A 11 -32.11 -31.88 37.29
CA LEU A 11 -30.86 -31.12 37.46
C LEU A 11 -29.83 -31.46 36.38
N VAL A 12 -29.76 -32.73 35.97
CA VAL A 12 -28.84 -33.21 34.92
C VAL A 12 -29.18 -32.61 33.55
N GLU A 13 -30.47 -32.56 33.19
CA GLU A 13 -30.91 -31.90 31.94
C GLU A 13 -30.57 -30.41 31.95
N LEU A 14 -30.68 -29.75 33.11
CA LEU A 14 -30.36 -28.33 33.26
C LEU A 14 -28.85 -28.07 33.12
N MET A 15 -28.00 -28.94 33.67
CA MET A 15 -26.55 -28.85 33.50
C MET A 15 -26.11 -29.16 32.07
N ALA A 16 -26.69 -30.20 31.44
CA ALA A 16 -26.40 -30.56 30.06
C ALA A 16 -26.80 -29.45 29.08
N SER A 17 -27.99 -28.87 29.25
CA SER A 17 -28.47 -27.76 28.42
C SER A 17 -27.63 -26.50 28.61
N LEU A 18 -27.21 -26.19 29.83
CA LEU A 18 -26.32 -25.06 30.09
C LEU A 18 -24.95 -25.27 29.43
N ALA A 19 -24.38 -26.46 29.53
CA ALA A 19 -23.09 -26.78 28.90
C ALA A 19 -23.16 -26.63 27.37
N ILE A 20 -24.21 -27.18 26.74
CA ILE A 20 -24.44 -27.03 25.30
C ILE A 20 -24.60 -25.55 24.93
N PHE A 21 -25.37 -24.80 25.70
CA PHE A 21 -25.58 -23.36 25.48
C PHE A 21 -24.27 -22.57 25.56
N THR A 22 -23.42 -22.84 26.55
CA THR A 22 -22.13 -22.16 26.69
C THR A 22 -21.21 -22.48 25.52
N ILE A 23 -21.11 -23.75 25.10
CA ILE A 23 -20.29 -24.15 23.95
C ILE A 23 -20.76 -23.44 22.67
N LEU A 24 -22.07 -23.42 22.43
CA LEU A 24 -22.65 -22.73 21.27
C LEU A 24 -22.41 -21.22 21.33
N SER A 25 -22.61 -20.61 22.49
CA SER A 25 -22.44 -19.17 22.68
C SER A 25 -20.99 -18.73 22.42
N VAL A 26 -20.02 -19.46 22.96
CA VAL A 26 -18.58 -19.18 22.73
C VAL A 26 -18.24 -19.31 21.25
N SER A 27 -18.78 -20.35 20.59
CA SER A 27 -18.55 -20.57 19.16
C SER A 27 -19.12 -19.44 18.31
N ILE A 28 -20.35 -18.98 18.60
CA ILE A 28 -21.01 -17.89 17.88
C ILE A 28 -20.24 -16.57 18.08
N ILE A 29 -19.85 -16.26 19.33
CA ILE A 29 -19.08 -15.04 19.64
C ILE A 29 -17.73 -15.04 18.91
N SER A 30 -17.06 -16.20 18.86
CA SER A 30 -15.80 -16.35 18.12
C SER A 30 -15.96 -16.04 16.64
N ILE A 31 -17.00 -16.60 15.99
CA ILE A 31 -17.30 -16.35 14.57
C ILE A 31 -17.63 -14.87 14.33
N ILE A 32 -18.44 -14.24 15.20
CA ILE A 32 -18.78 -12.82 15.09
C ILE A 32 -17.52 -11.96 15.22
N SER A 33 -16.64 -12.27 16.19
CA SER A 33 -15.38 -11.54 16.40
C SER A 33 -14.47 -11.62 15.17
N LEU A 34 -14.30 -12.82 14.61
CA LEU A 34 -13.55 -13.05 13.37
C LEU A 34 -14.14 -12.24 12.20
N SER A 35 -15.46 -12.23 12.04
CA SER A 35 -16.15 -11.47 11.00
C SER A 35 -15.94 -9.96 11.15
N ILE A 36 -16.05 -9.42 12.37
CA ILE A 36 -15.78 -8.00 12.66
C ILE A 36 -14.33 -7.65 12.33
N GLN A 37 -13.37 -8.47 12.76
CA GLN A 37 -11.95 -8.26 12.46
C GLN A 37 -11.67 -8.27 10.96
N HIS A 38 -12.26 -9.22 10.23
CA HIS A 38 -12.07 -9.33 8.79
C HIS A 38 -12.66 -8.12 8.05
N ASN A 39 -13.87 -7.69 8.41
CA ASN A 39 -14.49 -6.49 7.85
C ASN A 39 -13.70 -5.22 8.17
N TYR A 40 -13.15 -5.12 9.38
CA TYR A 40 -12.31 -4.02 9.78
C TYR A 40 -11.02 -3.97 8.94
N MET A 41 -10.30 -5.09 8.82
CA MET A 41 -9.10 -5.22 7.98
C MET A 41 -9.37 -4.86 6.51
N ASN A 42 -10.48 -5.35 5.94
CA ASN A 42 -10.87 -5.05 4.56
C ASN A 42 -11.16 -3.56 4.36
N LYS A 43 -11.89 -2.94 5.29
CA LYS A 43 -12.14 -1.49 5.27
C LYS A 43 -10.86 -0.67 5.43
N GLN A 44 -9.91 -1.16 6.23
CA GLN A 44 -8.62 -0.51 6.41
C GLN A 44 -7.77 -0.54 5.13
N ARG A 45 -7.78 -1.66 4.39
CA ARG A 45 -7.00 -1.88 3.15
C ARG A 45 -7.63 -1.30 1.89
N TYR A 46 -8.96 -1.14 1.85
CA TYR A 46 -9.68 -0.73 0.63
C TYR A 46 -9.12 0.55 -0.03
N GLN A 47 -8.84 1.59 0.76
CA GLN A 47 -8.35 2.86 0.21
C GLN A 47 -6.89 2.76 -0.25
N SER A 48 -6.05 2.02 0.47
CA SER A 48 -4.68 1.76 0.06
C SER A 48 -4.62 0.92 -1.23
N ASP A 49 -5.56 -0.01 -1.41
CA ASP A 49 -5.74 -0.74 -2.66
C ASP A 49 -6.10 0.22 -3.81
N LEU A 50 -7.07 1.11 -3.59
CA LEU A 50 -7.47 2.11 -4.57
C LEU A 50 -6.30 3.02 -4.97
N ASN A 51 -5.58 3.58 -3.99
CA ASN A 51 -4.42 4.45 -4.22
C ASN A 51 -3.31 3.74 -5.02
N SER A 52 -3.02 2.48 -4.67
CA SER A 52 -2.02 1.69 -5.39
C SER A 52 -2.43 1.41 -6.84
N LYS A 53 -3.72 1.15 -7.11
CA LYS A 53 -4.26 1.04 -8.48
C LYS A 53 -4.12 2.35 -9.24
N THR A 54 -4.54 3.46 -8.63
CA THR A 54 -4.45 4.80 -9.24
C THR A 54 -3.02 5.12 -9.63
N PHE A 55 -2.04 4.89 -8.74
CA PHE A 55 -0.63 5.09 -9.05
C PHE A 55 -0.18 4.26 -10.26
N ILE A 56 -0.49 2.95 -10.28
CA ILE A 56 -0.13 2.06 -11.39
C ILE A 56 -0.78 2.52 -12.70
N GLU A 57 -2.04 2.93 -12.68
CA GLU A 57 -2.74 3.42 -13.86
C GLU A 57 -2.12 4.73 -14.38
N LEU A 58 -1.72 5.63 -13.48
CA LEU A 58 -0.99 6.85 -13.83
C LEU A 58 0.37 6.53 -14.45
N MET A 59 1.10 5.54 -13.95
CA MET A 59 2.40 5.10 -14.48
C MET A 59 2.29 4.34 -15.81
N LYS A 60 1.17 3.65 -16.05
CA LYS A 60 0.90 2.98 -17.33
C LYS A 60 0.71 3.98 -18.47
N LYS A 61 0.24 5.21 -18.18
CA LYS A 61 0.13 6.28 -19.19
C LYS A 61 1.51 6.58 -19.75
N TYR A 62 1.62 6.56 -21.07
CA TYR A 62 2.91 6.63 -21.76
C TYR A 62 3.70 7.91 -21.46
N THR A 63 2.99 9.03 -21.33
CA THR A 63 3.54 10.32 -20.91
C THR A 63 4.08 10.32 -19.48
N ASN A 64 3.90 9.25 -18.73
CA ASN A 64 4.28 9.12 -17.32
C ASN A 64 5.30 8.01 -17.06
N ARG A 65 5.92 7.48 -18.12
CA ARG A 65 6.92 6.41 -17.97
C ARG A 65 8.32 6.98 -17.79
N PRO A 66 9.14 6.38 -16.91
CA PRO A 66 10.55 6.73 -16.80
C PRO A 66 11.29 6.46 -18.12
N GLN A 67 12.40 7.17 -18.34
CA GLN A 67 13.26 6.95 -19.50
C GLN A 67 14.22 5.79 -19.26
N LYS A 68 14.73 5.19 -20.35
CA LYS A 68 15.76 4.15 -20.25
C LYS A 68 17.05 4.74 -19.65
N PRO A 69 17.74 4.03 -18.74
CA PRO A 69 19.07 4.44 -18.29
C PRO A 69 20.04 4.63 -19.45
N LEU A 70 20.82 5.73 -19.40
CA LEU A 70 21.87 5.98 -20.37
C LEU A 70 23.02 4.99 -20.11
N SER A 71 23.45 4.28 -21.16
CA SER A 71 24.52 3.29 -21.11
C SER A 71 25.91 3.86 -20.79
N SER A 72 26.06 5.19 -20.80
CA SER A 72 27.30 5.90 -20.51
C SER A 72 26.98 7.28 -19.90
N PRO A 73 27.66 7.69 -18.80
CA PRO A 73 27.45 9.02 -18.24
C PRO A 73 27.80 10.09 -19.27
N PRO A 74 27.00 11.16 -19.41
CA PRO A 74 27.28 12.23 -20.35
C PRO A 74 28.63 12.90 -20.03
N PRO A 75 29.37 13.39 -21.05
CA PRO A 75 30.70 14.02 -20.89
C PRO A 75 30.69 15.34 -20.11
N VAL A 76 29.51 15.82 -19.71
CA VAL A 76 29.29 17.03 -18.90
C VAL A 76 28.50 16.59 -17.68
N PRO A 77 28.75 17.13 -16.47
CA PRO A 77 27.90 16.89 -15.31
C PRO A 77 26.59 17.67 -15.46
N THR A 78 25.85 17.41 -16.53
CA THR A 78 24.41 17.65 -16.56
C THR A 78 23.83 16.66 -15.57
N PRO A 79 23.01 17.11 -14.61
CA PRO A 79 22.60 16.22 -13.56
C PRO A 79 21.78 15.08 -14.18
N THR A 80 22.37 13.89 -14.11
CA THR A 80 21.89 12.63 -14.66
C THR A 80 20.63 12.23 -13.90
N PHE A 81 19.47 12.71 -14.37
CA PHE A 81 18.20 12.56 -13.65
C PHE A 81 17.21 11.60 -14.32
N TYR A 82 17.65 10.78 -15.27
CA TYR A 82 16.71 10.02 -16.13
C TYR A 82 16.45 8.57 -15.68
N THR A 83 17.24 8.06 -14.74
CA THR A 83 17.04 6.72 -14.16
C THR A 83 16.22 6.82 -12.90
N ARG A 84 15.08 6.14 -12.85
CA ARG A 84 14.29 5.97 -11.62
C ARG A 84 14.70 4.71 -10.87
N ASP A 85 15.94 4.28 -11.03
CA ASP A 85 16.50 3.18 -10.24
C ASP A 85 16.58 3.61 -8.77
N GLY A 86 16.22 2.73 -7.84
CA GLY A 86 16.21 2.96 -6.40
C GLY A 86 14.83 3.14 -5.75
N GLU A 87 14.86 3.60 -4.51
CA GLU A 87 13.71 3.63 -3.62
C GLU A 87 13.15 5.05 -3.41
N TYR A 88 11.83 5.19 -3.51
CA TYR A 88 11.12 6.46 -3.44
C TYR A 88 9.91 6.31 -2.54
N TYR A 89 9.54 7.36 -1.82
CA TYR A 89 8.24 7.39 -1.15
C TYR A 89 7.52 8.71 -1.37
N ILE A 90 6.19 8.63 -1.31
CA ILE A 90 5.26 9.71 -1.60
C ILE A 90 4.24 9.73 -0.48
N ALA A 91 4.05 10.87 0.17
CA ALA A 91 2.99 11.07 1.15
C ALA A 91 1.98 12.10 0.63
N PHE A 92 0.69 11.76 0.68
CA PHE A 92 -0.38 12.52 0.04
C PHE A 92 -1.69 12.44 0.82
N ASN A 93 -2.60 13.36 0.54
CA ASN A 93 -3.92 13.41 1.18
C ASN A 93 -5.03 12.79 0.34
N ASP A 94 -4.92 12.91 -0.98
CA ASP A 94 -5.96 12.55 -1.93
C ASP A 94 -5.39 12.23 -3.33
N ASP A 95 -6.26 11.75 -4.20
CA ASP A 95 -5.93 11.33 -5.57
C ASP A 95 -5.44 12.49 -6.44
N THR A 96 -5.83 13.73 -6.13
CA THR A 96 -5.39 14.92 -6.88
C THR A 96 -3.92 15.20 -6.57
N GLU A 97 -3.56 15.16 -5.29
CA GLU A 97 -2.17 15.29 -4.86
C GLU A 97 -1.29 14.16 -5.43
N LEU A 98 -1.76 12.91 -5.38
CA LEU A 98 -1.07 11.76 -5.98
C LEU A 98 -0.87 11.94 -7.49
N THR A 99 -1.92 12.35 -8.20
CA THR A 99 -1.88 12.60 -9.65
C THR A 99 -0.91 13.73 -10.00
N ASN A 100 -0.94 14.82 -9.23
CA ASN A 100 -0.04 15.95 -9.41
C ASN A 100 1.41 15.52 -9.17
N TYR A 101 1.68 14.75 -8.12
CA TYR A 101 3.01 14.21 -7.85
C TYR A 101 3.49 13.36 -9.02
N VAL A 102 2.69 12.38 -9.48
CA VAL A 102 3.12 11.51 -10.59
C VAL A 102 3.41 12.34 -11.84
N ASN A 103 2.45 13.17 -12.27
CA ASN A 103 2.56 13.91 -13.54
C ASN A 103 3.65 14.99 -13.54
N ASN A 104 3.91 15.64 -12.40
CA ASN A 104 4.76 16.83 -12.35
C ASN A 104 6.06 16.65 -11.57
N LYS A 105 6.16 15.66 -10.67
CA LYS A 105 7.36 15.41 -9.85
C LYS A 105 8.04 14.08 -10.18
N PHE A 106 7.26 13.00 -10.31
CA PHE A 106 7.82 11.69 -10.61
C PHE A 106 8.27 11.57 -12.07
N VAL A 107 7.51 12.19 -12.99
CA VAL A 107 7.64 12.01 -14.45
C VAL A 107 8.36 13.14 -15.18
N LYS A 108 8.31 14.38 -14.70
CA LYS A 108 8.92 15.55 -15.36
C LYS A 108 10.25 15.88 -14.70
N THR A 109 11.34 15.61 -15.42
CA THR A 109 12.73 15.72 -14.96
C THR A 109 13.41 17.05 -15.32
N GLU A 110 12.74 17.97 -16.01
CA GLU A 110 13.43 19.14 -16.58
C GLU A 110 13.49 20.38 -15.67
N SER A 111 12.79 20.42 -14.53
CA SER A 111 12.80 21.64 -13.69
C SER A 111 12.55 21.44 -12.20
N TYR A 112 12.50 20.21 -11.70
CA TYR A 112 12.39 19.94 -10.28
C TYR A 112 13.52 19.01 -9.88
N ALA A 113 14.56 19.58 -9.25
CA ALA A 113 15.38 18.78 -8.37
C ALA A 113 14.41 18.20 -7.34
N MET A 114 14.27 16.87 -7.29
CA MET A 114 13.52 16.24 -6.21
C MET A 114 14.20 16.70 -4.92
N THR A 115 13.54 17.57 -4.17
CA THR A 115 14.10 18.09 -2.93
C THR A 115 14.30 16.91 -1.99
N THR A 116 15.26 17.01 -1.09
CA THR A 116 15.59 16.02 -0.04
C THR A 116 14.42 15.66 0.89
N THR A 117 13.24 16.22 0.66
CA THR A 117 11.95 15.89 1.31
C THR A 117 11.13 14.86 0.54
N ASP A 118 11.41 14.65 -0.76
CA ASP A 118 10.63 13.83 -1.69
C ASP A 118 11.35 12.51 -2.09
N ILE A 119 12.61 12.32 -1.65
CA ILE A 119 13.41 11.09 -1.75
C ILE A 119 14.23 10.99 -0.49
N LEU A 120 14.09 9.90 0.27
CA LEU A 120 14.74 9.78 1.57
C LEU A 120 15.17 8.36 1.92
N SER A 121 15.40 7.51 0.92
CA SER A 121 16.26 6.34 1.10
C SER A 121 17.28 6.30 -0.03
N ASN A 122 18.56 6.44 0.34
CA ASN A 122 19.69 6.07 -0.51
C ASN A 122 20.21 4.67 -0.12
N ASP A 123 19.42 3.89 0.63
CA ASP A 123 19.84 2.62 1.19
C ASP A 123 19.14 1.49 0.41
N PRO A 124 19.85 0.55 -0.23
CA PRO A 124 19.29 -0.46 -1.14
C PRO A 124 18.50 -1.59 -0.43
N LEU A 125 18.01 -1.35 0.78
CA LEU A 125 17.28 -2.31 1.59
C LEU A 125 16.13 -1.60 2.31
N VAL A 126 14.98 -1.43 1.63
CA VAL A 126 13.74 -1.00 2.28
C VAL A 126 13.42 -1.93 3.45
N ASN A 127 13.68 -1.47 4.67
CA ASN A 127 12.90 -1.93 5.80
C ASN A 127 11.59 -1.14 5.81
N ILE A 128 10.53 -1.76 5.30
CA ILE A 128 9.22 -1.12 5.13
C ILE A 128 8.75 -0.50 6.46
N THR A 129 9.07 -1.15 7.58
CA THR A 129 8.73 -0.64 8.91
C THR A 129 9.42 0.69 9.21
N LEU A 130 10.73 0.80 8.91
CA LEU A 130 11.48 2.04 9.08
C LEU A 130 10.95 3.15 8.16
N ALA A 131 10.67 2.82 6.90
CA ALA A 131 10.12 3.77 5.94
C ALA A 131 8.72 4.27 6.36
N MET A 132 7.88 3.40 6.92
CA MET A 132 6.57 3.80 7.46
C MET A 132 6.70 4.76 8.65
N ASP A 133 7.66 4.51 9.56
CA ASP A 133 7.92 5.38 10.70
C ASP A 133 8.51 6.74 10.26
N GLU A 134 9.40 6.72 9.27
CA GLU A 134 9.96 7.93 8.69
C GLU A 134 8.88 8.79 8.03
N VAL A 135 8.03 8.21 7.18
CA VAL A 135 6.91 8.91 6.55
C VAL A 135 5.97 9.49 7.61
N LYS A 136 5.68 8.73 8.65
CA LYS A 136 4.83 9.20 9.77
C LYS A 136 5.46 10.40 10.49
N THR A 137 6.79 10.42 10.63
CA THR A 137 7.54 11.48 11.30
C THR A 137 7.70 12.72 10.43
N LYS A 138 8.02 12.54 9.14
CA LYS A 138 8.32 13.63 8.20
C LYS A 138 7.08 14.21 7.54
N SER A 139 6.02 13.41 7.42
CA SER A 139 4.75 13.80 6.79
C SER A 139 3.53 13.51 7.69
N PRO A 140 3.51 13.99 8.95
CA PRO A 140 2.46 13.64 9.91
C PRO A 140 1.08 14.18 9.53
N SER A 141 1.02 15.22 8.69
CA SER A 141 -0.22 15.81 8.19
C SER A 141 -0.82 15.04 7.01
N LYS A 142 -0.06 14.11 6.41
CA LYS A 142 -0.52 13.33 5.27
C LYS A 142 -1.36 12.14 5.70
N ARG A 143 -2.28 11.73 4.82
CA ARG A 143 -3.21 10.64 5.10
C ARG A 143 -2.72 9.30 4.58
N TYR A 144 -2.12 9.30 3.41
CA TYR A 144 -1.70 8.10 2.71
C TYR A 144 -0.24 8.22 2.33
N ALA A 145 0.37 7.06 2.12
CA ALA A 145 1.69 7.00 1.55
C ALA A 145 1.86 5.81 0.62
N ILE A 146 2.86 5.95 -0.24
CA ILE A 146 3.31 4.98 -1.22
C ILE A 146 4.84 4.91 -1.13
N ILE A 147 5.41 3.71 -1.06
CA ILE A 147 6.82 3.43 -1.32
C ILE A 147 6.90 2.73 -2.68
N ILE A 148 7.88 3.09 -3.48
CA ILE A 148 8.20 2.53 -4.78
C ILE A 148 9.66 2.11 -4.70
N ASP A 149 9.91 0.82 -4.82
CA ASP A 149 11.23 0.28 -5.14
C ASP A 149 11.24 0.01 -6.65
N SER A 150 12.27 0.46 -7.33
CA SER A 150 12.34 0.46 -8.79
C SER A 150 13.71 -0.02 -9.22
N ASP A 151 13.74 -1.14 -9.92
CA ASP A 151 14.96 -1.76 -10.43
C ASP A 151 14.93 -1.79 -11.97
N TRP A 152 16.08 -1.55 -12.61
CA TRP A 152 16.21 -1.62 -14.06
C TRP A 152 16.74 -2.99 -14.49
N ASP A 153 15.86 -3.78 -15.12
CA ASP A 153 16.28 -5.02 -15.78
C ASP A 153 16.82 -4.73 -17.18
N SER A 154 18.15 -4.60 -17.24
CA SER A 154 18.90 -4.42 -18.49
C SER A 154 18.76 -5.56 -19.50
N SER A 155 18.38 -6.78 -19.06
CA SER A 155 18.22 -7.92 -19.96
C SER A 155 16.91 -7.84 -20.75
N ASN A 156 15.87 -7.30 -20.12
CA ASN A 156 14.52 -7.21 -20.69
C ASN A 156 14.13 -5.78 -21.12
N ASP A 157 15.00 -4.79 -20.90
CA ASP A 157 14.76 -3.38 -21.17
C ASP A 157 13.48 -2.85 -20.49
N VAL A 158 13.30 -3.19 -19.20
CA VAL A 158 12.14 -2.83 -18.39
C VAL A 158 12.54 -2.36 -17.00
N TYR A 159 11.65 -1.58 -16.38
CA TYR A 159 11.66 -1.31 -14.95
C TYR A 159 10.75 -2.28 -14.22
N ASP A 160 11.28 -2.94 -13.20
CA ASP A 160 10.52 -3.69 -12.22
C ASP A 160 10.22 -2.79 -11.03
N LEU A 161 8.94 -2.53 -10.79
CA LEU A 161 8.49 -1.69 -9.68
C LEU A 161 7.78 -2.53 -8.62
N ASP A 162 8.26 -2.46 -7.38
CA ASP A 162 7.58 -2.96 -6.19
C ASP A 162 6.98 -1.78 -5.41
N LEU A 163 5.67 -1.84 -5.17
CA LEU A 163 4.88 -0.72 -4.65
C LEU A 163 4.20 -1.12 -3.35
N TRP A 164 4.42 -0.36 -2.28
CA TRP A 164 3.67 -0.50 -1.02
C TRP A 164 2.85 0.75 -0.77
N SER A 165 1.52 0.62 -0.63
CA SER A 165 0.64 1.72 -0.25
C SER A 165 -0.05 1.45 1.08
N TRP A 166 -0.18 2.48 1.92
CA TRP A 166 -0.89 2.38 3.20
C TRP A 166 -1.54 3.70 3.61
N ASP A 167 -2.46 3.62 4.56
CA ASP A 167 -3.00 4.74 5.31
C ASP A 167 -2.08 5.00 6.51
N ILE A 168 -1.46 6.18 6.57
CA ILE A 168 -0.42 6.52 7.54
C ILE A 168 -0.93 6.32 8.98
N LYS A 169 -2.21 6.61 9.24
CA LYS A 169 -2.79 6.50 10.59
C LYS A 169 -3.08 5.06 10.99
N LYS A 170 -3.36 4.19 10.01
CA LYS A 170 -3.65 2.76 10.25
C LYS A 170 -2.38 1.91 10.21
N GLY A 171 -1.33 2.39 9.56
CA GLY A 171 -0.06 1.68 9.46
C GLY A 171 -0.20 0.34 8.71
N GLN A 172 0.54 -0.66 9.18
CA GLN A 172 0.73 -1.94 8.48
C GLN A 172 -0.58 -2.69 8.20
N SER A 173 -1.62 -2.52 9.02
CA SER A 173 -2.90 -3.21 8.83
C SER A 173 -3.61 -2.79 7.54
N SER A 174 -3.36 -1.56 7.06
CA SER A 174 -3.87 -1.04 5.79
C SER A 174 -2.97 -1.29 4.59
N MET A 175 -1.78 -1.85 4.80
CA MET A 175 -0.76 -1.95 3.76
C MET A 175 -1.17 -2.89 2.63
N VAL A 176 -0.92 -2.45 1.40
CA VAL A 176 -1.13 -3.19 0.15
C VAL A 176 0.16 -3.15 -0.65
N ASN A 177 0.63 -4.32 -1.09
CA ASN A 177 1.78 -4.46 -1.98
C ASN A 177 1.31 -4.78 -3.41
N ARG A 178 2.00 -4.22 -4.42
CA ARG A 178 1.82 -4.56 -5.83
C ARG A 178 3.13 -4.52 -6.58
N LYS A 179 3.34 -5.49 -7.47
CA LYS A 179 4.46 -5.50 -8.42
C LYS A 179 3.98 -5.20 -9.83
N ILE A 180 4.70 -4.35 -10.55
CA ILE A 180 4.43 -4.06 -11.95
C ILE A 180 5.72 -3.98 -12.76
N VAL A 181 5.64 -4.33 -14.03
CA VAL A 181 6.73 -4.19 -15.00
C VAL A 181 6.36 -3.08 -15.97
N LEU A 182 7.27 -2.13 -16.19
CA LEU A 182 7.07 -1.00 -17.10
C LEU A 182 8.19 -0.91 -18.13
N ARG A 183 7.82 -0.86 -19.40
CA ARG A 183 8.76 -0.45 -20.45
C ARG A 183 9.04 1.06 -20.34
N PRO A 184 10.28 1.50 -20.56
CA PRO A 184 10.61 2.92 -20.57
C PRO A 184 9.89 3.65 -21.71
N SER A 185 9.77 4.97 -21.60
CA SER A 185 9.33 5.81 -22.72
C SER A 185 10.39 5.79 -23.84
N SER A 186 9.99 5.44 -25.06
CA SER A 186 10.83 5.47 -26.27
C SER A 186 10.91 6.84 -26.95
N ILE A 187 10.20 7.85 -26.44
CA ILE A 187 10.21 9.21 -26.99
C ILE A 187 11.22 10.05 -26.20
N PRO A 188 12.31 10.53 -26.83
CA PRO A 188 13.15 11.56 -26.23
C PRO A 188 12.28 12.81 -26.05
N ARG A 189 12.20 13.32 -24.81
CA ARG A 189 11.55 14.60 -24.56
C ARG A 189 12.50 15.70 -25.01
N THR A 190 12.07 16.44 -26.02
CA THR A 190 12.70 17.66 -26.55
C THR A 190 12.20 18.88 -25.79
#